data_AF-A0A6A6DKP7-F1
#
_entry.id   AF-A0A6A6DKP7-F1
#
_cell.length_a   1.000
_cell.length_b   1.000
_cell.length_c   1.000
_cell.angle_alpha   90.00
_cell.angle_beta   90.00
_cell.angle_gamma   90.00
#
_symmetry.space_group_name_H-M   'P 1'
#
loop_
_entity.id
_entity.type
_entity.pdbx_description
1 polymer ?
#
loop_
_entity_poly.entity_id
_entity_poly.type
_entity_poly.pdbx_seq_one_letter_code
_entity_poly.pdbx_strand_id
1 'polypeptide(L)'
;MPSLAAYTIYAFGLTSFVFGTLSLISPESSLSTLELPSACIPVTNGTNLAAIAVGIYYTLAAYQENMAFFNLTVPMRLLTTMVFWNQGGPWRGPAAWEGVGALLTWLALVLG
;
A
#
# COMPACT_ATOMS: atom_id res chain seq x y z
N MET A 1 14.89 19.52 -1.57
CA MET A 1 14.24 18.91 -0.40
C MET A 1 12.98 18.22 -0.90
N PRO A 2 12.66 17.00 -0.44
CA PRO A 2 11.47 16.31 -0.91
C PRO A 2 10.19 17.11 -0.62
N SER A 3 9.21 17.04 -1.52
CA SER A 3 7.87 17.61 -1.28
C SER A 3 7.15 16.88 -0.14
N LEU A 4 6.15 17.51 0.47
CA LEU A 4 5.31 16.86 1.48
C LEU A 4 4.66 15.59 0.91
N ALA A 5 4.20 15.66 -0.35
CA ALA A 5 3.66 14.50 -1.04
C ALA A 5 4.70 13.39 -1.19
N ALA A 6 5.93 13.72 -1.60
CA ALA A 6 7.02 12.74 -1.71
C ALA A 6 7.28 12.02 -0.38
N TYR A 7 7.26 12.72 0.76
CA TYR A 7 7.40 12.06 2.07
C TYR A 7 6.29 11.04 2.34
N THR A 8 5.02 11.36 2.00
CA THR A 8 3.91 10.40 2.17
C THR A 8 4.08 9.17 1.27
N ILE A 9 4.57 9.37 0.05
CA ILE A 9 4.81 8.30 -0.92
C ILE A 9 6.01 7.44 -0.50
N TYR A 10 7.09 8.04 0.02
CA TYR A 10 8.20 7.30 0.63
C TYR A 10 7.72 6.43 1.80
N ALA A 11 6.96 6.99 2.74
CA ALA A 11 6.46 6.25 3.89
C ALA A 11 5.58 5.06 3.44
N PHE A 12 4.67 5.29 2.49
CA PHE A 12 3.84 4.22 1.95
C PHE A 12 4.63 3.16 1.18
N GLY A 13 5.58 3.58 0.34
CA GLY A 13 6.44 2.68 -0.41
C GLY A 13 7.31 1.80 0.51
N LEU A 14 7.95 2.40 1.51
CA LEU A 14 8.79 1.68 2.48
C LEU A 14 7.98 0.67 3.31
N THR A 15 6.82 1.07 3.82
CA THR A 15 5.95 0.15 4.56
C THR A 15 5.44 -1.00 3.68
N SER A 16 5.05 -0.71 2.43
CA SER A 16 4.63 -1.75 1.46
C SER A 16 5.76 -2.73 1.15
N PHE A 17 6.98 -2.24 0.99
CA PHE A 17 8.17 -3.07 0.78
C PHE A 17 8.43 -3.99 1.98
N VAL A 18 8.42 -3.42 3.19
CA VAL A 18 8.66 -4.17 4.44
C VAL A 18 7.57 -5.21 4.66
N PHE A 19 6.29 -4.84 4.60
CA PHE A 19 5.19 -5.78 4.77
C PHE A 19 5.20 -6.86 3.68
N GLY A 20 5.35 -6.50 2.41
CA GLY A 20 5.44 -7.46 1.32
C GLY A 20 6.58 -8.47 1.51
N THR A 21 7.75 -8.00 1.96
CA THR A 21 8.92 -8.87 2.23
C THR A 21 8.68 -9.79 3.43
N LEU A 22 8.20 -9.26 4.56
CA LEU A 22 7.92 -10.06 5.76
C LEU A 22 6.82 -11.10 5.50
N SER A 23 5.76 -10.70 4.81
CA SER A 23 4.66 -11.56 4.40
C SER A 23 5.09 -12.63 3.39
N LEU A 24 6.08 -12.35 2.54
CA LEU A 24 6.63 -13.35 1.61
C LEU A 24 7.52 -14.39 2.32
N ILE A 25 8.24 -13.97 3.38
CA ILE A 25 9.05 -14.88 4.20
C ILE A 25 8.16 -15.80 5.05
N SER A 26 7.02 -15.30 5.54
CA SER A 26 6.05 -16.07 6.32
C SER A 26 4.61 -15.86 5.84
N PRO A 27 4.22 -16.49 4.72
CA PRO A 27 2.89 -16.30 4.14
C PRO A 27 1.76 -16.79 5.05
N GLU A 28 2.01 -17.81 5.89
CA GLU A 28 1.02 -18.35 6.83
C GLU A 28 0.57 -17.31 7.86
N SER A 29 1.49 -16.44 8.31
CA SER A 29 1.17 -15.34 9.24
C SER A 29 0.25 -14.29 8.61
N SER A 30 0.40 -14.07 7.30
CA SER A 30 -0.44 -13.13 6.55
C SER A 30 -1.81 -13.72 6.28
N LEU A 31 -1.87 -15.02 5.99
CA LEU A 31 -3.13 -15.75 5.84
C LEU A 31 -3.93 -15.78 7.15
N SER A 32 -3.29 -16.04 8.30
CA SER A 32 -3.98 -16.06 9.59
C SER A 32 -4.52 -14.69 9.97
N THR A 33 -3.77 -13.63 9.70
CA THR A 33 -4.22 -12.23 9.94
C THR A 33 -5.44 -11.88 9.10
N LEU A 34 -5.54 -12.42 7.87
CA LEU A 34 -6.66 -12.19 6.96
C LEU A 34 -7.73 -13.29 7.03
N GLU A 35 -7.61 -14.24 7.95
CA GLU A 35 -8.50 -15.39 8.12
C GLU A 35 -8.69 -16.22 6.82
N LEU A 36 -7.63 -16.34 6.01
CA LEU A 36 -7.64 -17.02 4.72
C LEU A 36 -7.18 -18.49 4.84
N PRO A 37 -7.71 -19.41 4.01
CA PRO A 37 -7.28 -20.80 4.00
C PRO A 37 -5.87 -20.96 3.40
N SER A 38 -5.15 -22.02 3.81
CA SER A 38 -3.79 -22.31 3.33
C SER A 38 -3.68 -22.54 1.82
N ALA A 39 -4.78 -22.91 1.15
CA ALA A 39 -4.84 -23.01 -0.30
C ALA A 39 -4.57 -21.67 -1.01
N CYS A 40 -4.69 -20.54 -0.31
CA CYS A 40 -4.41 -19.20 -0.85
C CYS A 40 -2.91 -18.84 -0.90
N ILE A 41 -2.00 -19.65 -0.34
CA ILE A 41 -0.54 -19.35 -0.31
C ILE A 41 0.01 -18.89 -1.69
N PRO A 42 -0.26 -19.58 -2.83
CA PRO A 42 0.29 -19.15 -4.11
C PRO A 42 -0.17 -17.76 -4.54
N VAL A 43 -1.45 -17.45 -4.32
CA VAL A 43 -2.03 -16.13 -4.64
C VAL A 43 -1.47 -15.08 -3.70
N THR A 44 -1.38 -15.37 -2.41
CA THR A 44 -0.79 -14.49 -1.39
C THR A 44 0.67 -14.16 -1.71
N ASN A 45 1.48 -15.14 -2.14
CA ASN A 45 2.85 -14.89 -2.59
C ASN A 45 2.90 -13.94 -3.80
N GLY A 46 1.98 -14.10 -4.75
CA GLY A 46 1.82 -13.17 -5.88
C GLY A 46 1.50 -11.74 -5.43
N THR A 47 0.55 -11.59 -4.49
CA THR A 47 0.19 -10.29 -3.91
C THR A 47 1.34 -9.67 -3.12
N ASN A 48 2.10 -10.48 -2.38
CA ASN A 48 3.26 -10.02 -1.62
C ASN A 48 4.38 -9.50 -2.54
N LEU A 49 4.65 -10.19 -3.66
CA LEU A 49 5.57 -9.69 -4.68
C LEU A 49 5.09 -8.37 -5.30
N ALA A 50 3.79 -8.22 -5.53
CA ALA A 50 3.23 -6.96 -6.01
C ALA A 50 3.44 -5.83 -4.99
N ALA A 51 3.25 -6.10 -3.68
CA ALA A 51 3.52 -5.12 -2.62
C ALA A 51 5.00 -4.69 -2.57
N ILE A 52 5.93 -5.64 -2.75
CA ILE A 52 7.37 -5.35 -2.86
C ILE A 52 7.63 -4.44 -4.07
N ALA A 53 7.06 -4.76 -5.23
CA ALA A 53 7.21 -3.97 -6.45
C ALA A 53 6.66 -2.54 -6.26
N VAL A 54 5.47 -2.40 -5.66
CA VAL A 54 4.89 -1.10 -5.27
C VAL A 54 5.86 -0.33 -4.40
N GLY A 55 6.47 -0.97 -3.40
CA GLY A 55 7.43 -0.32 -2.53
C GLY A 55 8.66 0.23 -3.25
N ILE A 56 9.22 -0.54 -4.19
CA ILE A 56 10.35 -0.10 -5.03
C ILE A 56 9.92 1.07 -5.93
N TYR A 57 8.81 0.93 -6.65
CA TYR A 57 8.36 1.92 -7.63
C TYR A 57 7.90 3.23 -6.98
N TYR A 58 7.23 3.17 -5.84
CA TYR A 58 6.80 4.36 -5.09
C TYR A 58 8.02 5.12 -4.56
N THR A 59 9.02 4.40 -4.04
CA THR A 59 10.28 5.01 -3.58
C THR A 59 11.02 5.70 -4.73
N LEU A 60 11.07 5.07 -5.91
CA LEU A 60 11.65 5.69 -7.11
C LEU A 60 10.84 6.92 -7.57
N ALA A 61 9.51 6.83 -7.60
CA ALA A 61 8.64 7.94 -7.99
C ALA A 61 8.77 9.12 -7.01
N ALA A 62 8.90 8.84 -5.72
CA ALA A 62 9.15 9.85 -4.69
C ALA A 62 10.52 10.53 -4.88
N TYR A 63 11.57 9.75 -5.22
CA TYR A 63 12.89 10.29 -5.56
C TYR A 63 12.86 11.19 -6.80
N GLN A 64 12.04 10.84 -7.78
CA GLN A 64 11.87 11.59 -9.02
C GLN A 64 10.90 12.78 -8.90
N GLU A 65 10.26 13.00 -7.75
CA GLU A 65 9.21 14.01 -7.57
C GLU A 65 8.11 13.92 -8.65
N ASN A 66 7.71 12.69 -8.99
CA ASN A 66 6.75 12.46 -10.06
C ASN A 66 5.32 12.82 -9.61
N MET A 67 4.94 14.09 -9.80
CA MET A 67 3.63 14.61 -9.39
C MET A 67 2.46 13.92 -10.09
N ALA A 68 2.62 13.52 -11.36
CA ALA A 68 1.58 12.78 -12.07
C ALA A 68 1.33 11.42 -11.40
N PHE A 69 2.40 10.73 -11.00
CA PHE A 69 2.31 9.49 -10.24
C PHE A 69 1.60 9.72 -8.91
N PHE A 70 2.00 10.73 -8.12
CA PHE A 70 1.40 11.03 -6.82
C PHE A 70 -0.12 11.25 -6.93
N ASN A 71 -0.55 12.06 -7.91
CA ASN A 71 -1.96 12.32 -8.18
C ASN A 71 -2.74 11.05 -8.54
N LEU A 72 -2.15 10.13 -9.29
CA LEU A 72 -2.80 8.86 -9.66
C LEU A 72 -2.84 7.85 -8.51
N THR A 73 -1.91 7.92 -7.55
CA THR A 73 -1.96 7.03 -6.39
C THR A 73 -3.18 7.27 -5.51
N VAL A 74 -3.64 8.52 -5.38
CA VAL A 74 -4.77 8.89 -4.52
C VAL A 74 -6.06 8.16 -4.91
N PRO A 75 -6.61 8.29 -6.14
CA PRO A 75 -7.85 7.62 -6.51
C PRO A 75 -7.71 6.09 -6.48
N MET A 76 -6.54 5.55 -6.85
CA MET A 76 -6.32 4.11 -6.83
C MET A 76 -6.35 3.56 -5.38
N ARG A 77 -5.71 4.24 -4.44
CA ARG A 77 -5.68 3.80 -3.03
C ARG A 77 -7.03 4.01 -2.33
N LEU A 78 -7.78 5.04 -2.71
CA LEU A 78 -9.18 5.20 -2.29
C LEU A 78 -10.08 4.09 -2.84
N LEU A 79 -9.86 3.64 -4.08
CA LEU A 79 -10.55 2.48 -4.63
C LEU A 79 -10.20 1.20 -3.86
N THR A 80 -8.92 0.96 -3.58
CA THR A 80 -8.48 -0.18 -2.73
C THR A 80 -9.15 -0.14 -1.36
N THR A 81 -9.20 1.05 -0.75
CA THR A 81 -9.89 1.29 0.53
C THR A 81 -11.35 0.86 0.44
N MET A 82 -12.08 1.32 -0.57
CA MET A 82 -13.50 1.00 -0.75
C MET A 82 -13.73 -0.51 -0.92
N VAL A 83 -12.91 -1.16 -1.74
CA VAL A 83 -12.99 -2.61 -1.99
C VAL A 83 -12.71 -3.39 -0.70
N PHE A 84 -11.61 -3.10 0.00
CA PHE A 84 -11.26 -3.80 1.25
C PHE A 84 -12.25 -3.51 2.38
N TRP A 85 -12.78 -2.29 2.45
CA TRP A 85 -13.79 -1.93 3.44
C TRP A 85 -15.07 -2.75 3.27
N ASN A 86 -15.49 -2.95 2.02
CA ASN A 86 -16.67 -3.75 1.67
C ASN A 86 -16.45 -5.26 1.90
N GLN A 87 -15.21 -5.76 1.82
CA GLN A 87 -14.90 -7.15 2.18
C GLN A 87 -15.10 -7.40 3.69
N GLY A 88 -14.90 -6.38 4.53
CA GLY A 88 -15.18 -6.45 5.96
C GLY A 88 -14.22 -7.35 6.74
N GLY A 89 -14.57 -7.61 8.01
CA GLY A 89 -13.75 -8.43 8.92
C GLY A 89 -12.29 -7.98 8.98
N PRO A 90 -11.31 -8.90 8.80
CA PRO A 90 -9.88 -8.57 8.89
C PRO A 90 -9.38 -7.60 7.81
N TRP A 91 -10.13 -7.41 6.72
CA TRP A 91 -9.77 -6.48 5.64
C TRP A 91 -9.95 -5.00 6.00
N ARG A 92 -10.65 -4.69 7.10
CA ARG A 92 -10.83 -3.30 7.56
C ARG A 92 -9.53 -2.63 8.00
N GLY A 93 -8.57 -3.39 8.54
CA GLY A 93 -7.26 -2.87 8.91
C GLY A 93 -6.49 -2.35 7.68
N PRO A 94 -6.24 -3.21 6.67
CA PRO A 94 -5.67 -2.79 5.39
C PRO A 94 -6.46 -1.67 4.69
N ALA A 95 -7.80 -1.72 4.73
CA ALA A 95 -8.63 -0.66 4.17
C ALA A 95 -8.35 0.70 4.82
N ALA A 96 -8.31 0.75 6.15
CA ALA A 96 -8.02 1.98 6.88
C ALA A 96 -6.60 2.51 6.59
N TRP A 97 -5.62 1.61 6.49
CA TRP A 97 -4.23 1.97 6.13
C TRP A 97 -4.16 2.63 4.76
N GLU A 98 -4.81 2.04 3.75
CA GLU A 98 -4.89 2.59 2.41
C GLU A 98 -5.58 3.96 2.39
N GLY A 99 -6.72 4.07 3.09
CA GLY A 99 -7.54 5.27 3.08
C GLY A 99 -6.88 6.44 3.77
N VAL A 100 -6.36 6.22 4.99
CA VAL A 100 -5.65 7.27 5.75
C VAL A 100 -4.43 7.73 4.97
N GLY A 101 -3.62 6.81 4.43
CA GLY A 101 -2.45 7.21 3.68
C GLY A 101 -2.79 7.90 2.35
N ALA A 102 -3.89 7.55 1.67
CA ALA A 102 -4.35 8.26 0.48
C ALA A 102 -4.81 9.68 0.79
N LEU A 103 -5.54 9.85 1.89
CA LEU A 103 -5.97 11.17 2.38
C LEU A 103 -4.77 12.04 2.77
N LEU A 104 -3.76 11.46 3.43
CA LEU A 104 -2.52 12.18 3.76
C LEU A 104 -1.77 12.62 2.50
N THR A 105 -1.63 11.75 1.49
CA THR A 105 -1.02 12.11 0.20
C THR A 105 -1.82 13.22 -0.49
N TRP A 106 -3.14 13.12 -0.52
CA TRP A 106 -4.00 14.15 -1.12
C TRP A 106 -3.87 15.50 -0.41
N LEU A 107 -3.92 15.52 0.92
CA LEU A 107 -3.71 16.74 1.71
C LEU A 107 -2.33 17.32 1.44
N ALA A 108 -1.30 16.48 1.38
CA ALA A 108 0.06 16.93 1.09
C ALA A 108 0.20 17.55 -0.31
N LEU A 109 -0.50 17.01 -1.32
CA LEU A 109 -0.55 17.57 -2.67
C LEU A 109 -1.32 18.91 -2.75
N VAL A 110 -2.34 19.09 -1.91
CA VAL A 110 -3.14 20.33 -1.89
C VAL A 110 -2.42 21.44 -1.11
N LEU A 111 -1.66 21.08 -0.07
CA LEU A 111 -1.00 22.02 0.83
C LEU A 111 0.44 22.40 0.40
N GLY A 112 1.05 21.68 -0.54
CA GLY A 112 2.46 21.87 -0.90
C GLY A 112 2.79 21.50 -2.33
#